data_AF-A0A497SLA6-F1
#
_entry.id   AF-A0A497SLA6-F1
#
_cell.length_a   1.000
_cell.length_b   1.000
_cell.length_c   1.000
_cell.angle_alpha   90.00
_cell.angle_beta   90.00
_cell.angle_gamma   90.00
#
_symmetry.space_group_name_H-M   'P 1'
#
loop_
_entity.id
_entity.type
_entity.pdbx_description
1 polymer ?
#
loop_
_entity_poly.entity_id
_entity_poly.type
_entity_poly.pdbx_seq_one_letter_code
_entity_poly.pdbx_strand_id
1 'polypeptide(L)'
;GVVDICVGIALSGFLPIPRDTISLLAFLSILKGLYSILTSIGSGFYFDILGFLDLLGGFALLLLAQGLHHGIFVWIGALILLKGIISTVSALK
;
A
#
# COMPACT_ATOMS: atom_id res chain seq x y z
N GLY A 1 -7.53 5.12 0.71
CA GLY A 1 -8.72 4.43 0.22
C GLY A 1 -8.44 3.55 -0.97
N VAL A 2 -8.83 3.96 -2.18
CA VAL A 2 -8.87 3.09 -3.37
C VAL A 2 -7.52 2.46 -3.74
N VAL A 3 -6.44 3.26 -3.74
CA VAL A 3 -5.09 2.76 -4.05
C VAL A 3 -4.67 1.65 -3.08
N ASP A 4 -5.00 1.78 -1.80
CA ASP A 4 -4.64 0.82 -0.76
C ASP A 4 -5.37 -0.52 -0.99
N ILE A 5 -6.64 -0.45 -1.38
CA ILE A 5 -7.43 -1.64 -1.73
C ILE A 5 -6.80 -2.35 -2.94
N CYS A 6 -6.44 -1.61 -3.99
CA CYS A 6 -5.76 -2.19 -5.15
C CYS A 6 -4.41 -2.82 -4.79
N VAL A 7 -3.62 -2.16 -3.95
CA VAL A 7 -2.33 -2.69 -3.46
C VAL A 7 -2.53 -3.96 -2.65
N GLY A 8 -3.51 -3.99 -1.75
CA GLY A 8 -3.84 -5.16 -0.95
C GLY A 8 -4.28 -6.35 -1.82
N ILE A 9 -5.14 -6.11 -2.82
CA ILE A 9 -5.56 -7.14 -3.78
C ILE A 9 -4.35 -7.63 -4.59
N ALA A 10 -3.49 -6.73 -5.06
CA ALA A 10 -2.31 -7.12 -5.82
C ALA A 10 -1.32 -7.97 -5.01
N LEU A 11 -1.11 -7.63 -3.74
CA LEU A 11 -0.24 -8.40 -2.83
C LEU A 11 -0.83 -9.74 -2.40
N SER A 12 -2.17 -9.87 -2.40
CA SER A 12 -2.83 -11.12 -2.03
C SER A 12 -2.57 -12.26 -3.02
N GLY A 13 -2.19 -11.93 -4.26
CA GLY A 13 -1.93 -12.93 -5.31
C GLY A 13 -3.19 -13.66 -5.81
N PHE A 14 -4.40 -13.24 -5.40
CA PHE A 14 -5.65 -13.87 -5.84
C PHE A 14 -5.96 -13.66 -7.32
N LEU A 15 -5.45 -12.59 -7.93
CA LEU A 15 -5.70 -12.24 -9.32
C LEU A 15 -4.38 -12.16 -10.10
N PRO A 16 -4.32 -12.70 -11.34
CA PRO A 16 -3.19 -12.50 -12.21
C PRO A 16 -3.20 -11.04 -12.71
N ILE A 17 -2.42 -10.18 -12.06
CA ILE A 17 -2.29 -8.77 -12.42
C ILE A 17 -1.06 -8.58 -13.31
N PRO A 18 -1.14 -7.82 -14.42
CA PRO A 18 0.00 -7.52 -15.27
C PRO A 18 1.14 -6.85 -14.48
N ARG A 19 2.38 -7.21 -14.82
CA ARG A 19 3.59 -6.69 -14.17
C ARG A 19 3.67 -5.15 -14.20
N ASP A 20 3.26 -4.54 -15.30
CA ASP A 20 3.26 -3.09 -15.47
C ASP A 20 2.27 -2.42 -14.50
N THR A 21 1.11 -3.04 -14.29
CA THR A 21 0.11 -2.58 -13.33
C THR A 21 0.61 -2.72 -11.88
N ILE A 22 1.28 -3.83 -11.54
CA ILE A 22 1.90 -4.03 -10.22
C ILE A 22 2.95 -2.94 -9.97
N SER A 23 3.77 -2.63 -10.98
CA SER A 23 4.84 -1.64 -10.89
C SER A 23 4.29 -0.21 -10.74
N LEU A 24 3.19 0.10 -11.45
CA LEU A 24 2.47 1.35 -11.28
C LEU A 24 1.88 1.48 -9.87
N LEU A 25 1.20 0.45 -9.38
CA LEU A 25 0.60 0.44 -8.04
C LEU A 25 1.66 0.57 -6.94
N ALA A 26 2.80 -0.10 -7.11
CA ALA A 26 3.96 0.05 -6.24
C ALA A 26 4.41 1.51 -6.17
N PHE A 27 4.63 2.15 -7.32
CA PHE A 27 5.08 3.53 -7.38
C PHE A 27 4.07 4.50 -6.74
N LEU A 28 2.77 4.34 -7.04
CA LEU A 28 1.71 5.15 -6.45
C LEU A 28 1.63 4.98 -4.93
N SER A 29 1.77 3.76 -4.43
CA SER A 29 1.77 3.47 -2.99
C SER A 29 2.97 4.10 -2.28
N ILE A 30 4.16 4.03 -2.88
CA ILE A 30 5.37 4.66 -2.32
C ILE A 30 5.23 6.18 -2.29
N LEU A 31 4.82 6.80 -3.40
CA LEU A 31 4.63 8.25 -3.44
C LEU A 31 3.63 8.72 -2.39
N LYS A 32 2.52 7.99 -2.25
CA LYS A 32 1.50 8.28 -1.26
C LYS A 32 2.03 8.13 0.17
N GLY A 33 2.76 7.06 0.47
CA GLY A 33 3.38 6.86 1.77
C GLY A 33 4.40 7.95 2.13
N LEU A 34 5.25 8.34 1.17
CA LEU A 34 6.17 9.47 1.32
C LEU A 34 5.44 10.78 1.59
N TYR A 35 4.39 11.07 0.81
CA TYR A 35 3.58 12.27 1.00
C TYR A 35 2.94 12.29 2.39
N SER A 36 2.36 11.17 2.83
CA SER A 36 1.76 11.03 4.17
C SER A 36 2.77 11.37 5.27
N ILE A 37 3.96 10.76 5.22
CA ILE A 37 5.01 11.00 6.22
C ILE A 37 5.47 12.46 6.21
N LEU A 38 5.70 13.06 5.03
CA LEU A 38 6.11 14.46 4.92
C LEU A 38 5.06 15.41 5.50
N THR A 39 3.78 15.18 5.20
CA THR A 39 2.69 15.99 5.78
C THR A 39 2.58 15.80 7.29
N SER A 40 2.77 14.57 7.78
CA SER A 40 2.72 14.25 9.21
C SER A 40 3.83 14.96 10.00
N ILE A 41 5.07 14.94 9.49
CA ILE A 41 6.20 15.68 10.06
C ILE A 41 5.89 17.17 10.11
N GLY A 42 5.31 17.74 9.05
CA GLY A 42 4.90 19.15 9.01
C GLY A 42 3.83 19.51 10.05
N SER A 43 3.01 18.55 10.45
CA SER A 43 1.98 18.71 11.49
C SER A 43 2.48 18.43 12.92
N GLY A 44 3.76 18.09 13.09
CA GLY A 44 4.35 17.75 14.39
C GLY A 44 4.08 16.30 14.86
N PHE A 45 3.54 15.45 13.98
CA PHE A 45 3.30 14.04 14.27
C PHE A 45 4.37 13.19 13.57
N TYR A 46 5.35 12.71 14.34
CA TYR A 46 6.54 12.05 13.76
C TYR A 46 6.36 10.56 13.46
N PHE A 47 5.31 9.93 14.01
CA PHE A 47 5.06 8.49 13.90
C PHE A 47 3.81 8.19 13.06
N ASP A 48 3.86 8.52 11.77
CA ASP A 48 2.79 8.15 10.84
C ASP A 48 2.87 6.68 10.43
N ILE A 49 2.40 5.80 11.32
CA ILE A 49 2.32 4.34 11.10
C ILE A 49 1.56 4.03 9.79
N LEU A 50 0.57 4.84 9.44
CA LEU A 50 -0.22 4.63 8.22
C LEU A 50 0.62 4.94 6.99
N GLY A 51 1.40 6.02 6.99
CA GLY A 51 2.34 6.36 5.91
C GLY A 51 3.41 5.28 5.71
N PHE A 52 3.95 4.74 6.81
CA PHE A 52 4.91 3.63 6.75
C PHE A 52 4.30 2.35 6.18
N LEU A 53 3.03 2.06 6.47
CA LEU A 53 2.34 0.90 5.91
C LEU A 53 2.19 1.00 4.38
N ASP A 54 1.95 2.19 3.84
CA ASP A 54 1.86 2.42 2.39
C ASP A 54 3.22 2.25 1.69
N LEU A 55 4.31 2.68 2.35
CA LEU A 55 5.67 2.44 1.86
C LEU A 55 6.00 0.95 1.84
N LEU A 56 5.70 0.26 2.93
CA LEU A 56 5.98 -1.16 3.08
C LEU A 56 5.18 -1.99 2.06
N GLY A 57 3.92 -1.61 1.80
CA GLY A 57 3.10 -2.18 0.73
C GLY A 57 3.64 -1.95 -0.67
N GLY A 58 4.02 -0.71 -0.97
CA GLY A 58 4.59 -0.37 -2.26
C GLY A 58 5.93 -1.08 -2.51
N PHE A 59 6.77 -1.20 -1.48
CA PHE A 59 8.02 -1.95 -1.55
C PHE A 59 7.77 -3.45 -1.75
N ALA A 60 6.81 -4.03 -1.02
CA ALA A 60 6.40 -5.42 -1.23
C ALA A 60 5.90 -5.67 -2.67
N LEU A 61 5.17 -4.73 -3.27
CA LEU A 61 4.75 -4.82 -4.67
C LEU A 61 5.93 -4.70 -5.65
N LEU A 62 6.94 -3.86 -5.37
CA LEU A 62 8.16 -3.83 -6.19
C LEU A 62 8.88 -5.18 -6.17
N LEU A 63 9.00 -5.80 -5.01
CA LEU A 63 9.59 -7.13 -4.88
C LEU A 63 8.75 -8.17 -5.64
N LEU A 64 7.42 -8.09 -5.53
CA LEU A 64 6.49 -8.93 -6.30
C LEU A 64 6.67 -8.73 -7.82
N ALA A 65 6.85 -7.49 -8.29
CA ALA A 65 7.12 -7.18 -9.69
C ALA A 65 8.47 -7.72 -10.18
N GLN A 66 9.41 -8.01 -9.29
CA GLN A 66 10.69 -8.67 -9.61
C GLN A 66 10.58 -10.21 -9.58
N GLY A 67 9.40 -10.76 -9.29
CA GLY A 67 9.17 -12.20 -9.21
C GLY A 67 9.52 -12.81 -7.85
N LEU A 68 9.78 -11.98 -6.82
CA LEU A 68 9.88 -12.46 -5.46
C LEU A 68 8.48 -12.68 -4.91
N HIS A 69 8.20 -13.91 -4.48
CA HIS A 69 6.94 -14.25 -3.83
C HIS A 69 7.26 -14.77 -2.43
N HIS A 70 6.72 -14.10 -1.42
CA HIS A 70 6.91 -14.51 -0.03
C HIS A 70 5.57 -14.46 0.71
N GLY A 71 5.33 -15.42 1.60
CA GLY A 71 4.05 -15.51 2.33
C GLY A 71 3.73 -14.27 3.16
N ILE A 72 4.75 -13.49 3.54
CA ILE A 72 4.59 -12.24 4.27
C ILE A 72 3.86 -11.16 3.45
N PHE A 73 3.93 -11.22 2.11
CA PHE A 73 3.27 -10.24 1.23
C PHE A 73 1.75 -10.32 1.33
N VAL A 74 1.20 -11.52 1.55
CA VAL A 74 -0.24 -11.71 1.75
C VAL A 74 -0.70 -11.02 3.04
N TRP A 75 0.07 -11.14 4.12
CA TRP A 75 -0.23 -10.49 5.40
C TRP A 75 -0.15 -8.97 5.31
N ILE A 76 0.89 -8.45 4.65
CA ILE A 76 1.03 -7.02 4.35
C ILE A 76 -0.16 -6.53 3.51
N GLY A 77 -0.52 -7.30 2.48
CA GLY A 77 -1.67 -7.03 1.62
C GLY A 77 -2.97 -6.93 2.43
N ALA A 78 -3.23 -7.88 3.32
CA ALA A 78 -4.42 -7.87 4.18
C ALA A 78 -4.51 -6.63 5.08
N LEU A 79 -3.40 -6.21 5.69
CA LEU A 79 -3.35 -5.01 6.53
C LEU A 79 -3.62 -3.73 5.72
N ILE A 80 -3.05 -3.62 4.52
CA ILE A 80 -3.26 -2.47 3.64
C ILE A 80 -4.70 -2.45 3.12
N LEU A 81 -5.26 -3.61 2.80
CA LEU A 81 -6.64 -3.74 2.33
C LEU A 81 -7.61 -3.29 3.44
N LEU A 82 -7.40 -3.73 4.68
CA LEU A 82 -8.17 -3.28 5.85
C LEU A 82 -8.07 -1.77 6.04
N LYS A 83 -6.85 -1.20 5.99
CA LYS A 83 -6.64 0.24 6.04
C LYS A 83 -7.40 0.96 4.93
N GLY A 84 -7.35 0.42 3.71
CA GLY A 84 -8.03 0.96 2.54
C GLY A 84 -9.53 1.06 2.74
N ILE A 85 -10.15 -0.02 3.25
CA ILE A 85 -11.58 -0.10 3.58
C ILE A 85 -11.94 0.96 4.62
N ILE A 86 -11.21 1.01 5.75
CA ILE A 86 -11.46 1.99 6.82
C ILE A 86 -11.36 3.41 6.26
N SER A 87 -10.32 3.70 5.49
CA SER A 87 -10.13 5.01 4.86
C SER A 87 -11.27 5.39 3.91
N THR A 88 -11.77 4.45 3.11
CA THR A 88 -12.92 4.72 2.22
C THR A 88 -14.22 4.94 2.98
N VAL A 89 -14.48 4.16 4.03
CA VAL A 89 -15.70 4.28 4.83
C VAL A 89 -15.72 5.60 5.59
N SER A 90 -14.59 6.01 6.16
CA SER A 90 -14.48 7.29 6.87
C SER A 90 -14.63 8.50 5.94
N ALA A 91 -14.31 8.38 4.65
CA ALA A 91 -14.48 9.46 3.68
C ALA A 91 -15.92 9.63 3.17
N LEU A 92 -16.79 8.63 3.41
CA LEU A 92 -18.21 8.66 3.03
C LEU A 92 -19.12 9.21 4.15
N LYS A 93 -18.57 9.47 5.34
CA LYS A 93 -19.24 10.12 6.46
C LYS A 93 -18.95 11.61 6.46
#